data_AF-C4M290-F1
#
_entry.id   AF-C4M290-F1
#
_cell.length_a   1.000
_cell.length_b   1.000
_cell.length_c   1.000
_cell.angle_alpha   90.00
_cell.angle_beta   90.00
_cell.angle_gamma   90.00
#
_symmetry.space_group_name_H-M   'P 1'
#
loop_
_entity.id
_entity.type
_entity.pdbx_description
1 polymer ?
#
loop_
_entity_poly.entity_id
_entity_poly.type
_entity_poly.pdbx_seq_one_letter_code
_entity_poly.pdbx_strand_id
1 'polypeptide(L)'
;MATINFNIHYITYFGQDLYVCFNDSECVPMNWTNGHMWVGKKTINGPTHLEWYYLVKVHNKIQRIEEVHGLREYNFNGNSASVRDWWYYPELTYVTDTSDEQGVINKQGLDEKTLKAKKEAEEKAKKEAEEKAKKEAEEKAKKEAEEKAKKEAEEKAKKEAEEKAKKEAEEKAKKEAEEKAKKEAEEKARKEKSEKEKQERLKQLPSLDESVGFYPVQRSKGSPSSSDRSSERSSERNESNRLKRSSQIQEQIRKYEELAKSSQEDAQKSIRHTSSSKRVSKTFGK
;
A
#
# COMPACT_ATOMS: atom_id res chain seq x y z
N MET A 1 7.16 49.19 -12.33
CA MET A 1 6.56 47.90 -11.93
C MET A 1 5.07 48.10 -11.91
N ALA A 2 4.33 47.28 -12.66
CA ALA A 2 2.87 47.30 -12.62
C ALA A 2 2.36 46.07 -11.87
N THR A 3 1.16 46.19 -11.29
CA THR A 3 0.54 45.11 -10.54
C THR A 3 -0.70 44.63 -11.28
N ILE A 4 -0.75 43.32 -11.53
CA ILE A 4 -1.92 42.65 -12.07
C ILE A 4 -2.65 41.98 -10.91
N ASN A 5 -3.92 42.32 -10.71
CA ASN A 5 -4.79 41.68 -9.74
C ASN A 5 -5.60 40.58 -10.42
N PHE A 6 -5.43 39.33 -10.00
CA PHE A 6 -6.19 38.19 -10.49
C PHE A 6 -7.34 37.90 -9.54
N ASN A 7 -8.57 37.88 -10.05
CA ASN A 7 -9.76 37.57 -9.29
C ASN A 7 -10.49 36.40 -9.95
N ILE A 8 -10.55 35.24 -9.30
CA ILE A 8 -11.27 34.09 -9.84
C ILE A 8 -12.46 33.72 -8.96
N HIS A 9 -13.62 33.54 -9.58
CA HIS A 9 -14.76 32.94 -8.92
C HIS A 9 -14.62 31.41 -8.91
N TYR A 10 -14.39 30.86 -7.72
CA TYR A 10 -14.24 29.43 -7.49
C TYR A 10 -14.80 29.03 -6.13
N ILE A 11 -15.72 28.06 -6.14
CA ILE A 11 -16.36 27.55 -4.94
C ILE A 11 -15.48 26.46 -4.35
N THR A 12 -14.89 26.78 -3.20
CA THR A 12 -13.95 25.90 -2.51
C THR A 12 -14.60 25.16 -1.35
N TYR A 13 -14.10 23.95 -1.13
CA TYR A 13 -14.37 23.13 0.05
C TYR A 13 -13.34 23.41 1.14
N PHE A 14 -13.70 23.06 2.37
CA PHE A 14 -12.80 23.23 3.52
C PHE A 14 -11.45 22.53 3.30
N GLY A 15 -10.35 23.23 3.60
CA GLY A 15 -8.99 22.72 3.46
C GLY A 15 -8.40 22.79 2.05
N GLN A 16 -9.08 23.44 1.10
CA GLN A 16 -8.53 23.74 -0.22
C GLN A 16 -7.81 25.10 -0.25
N ASP A 17 -6.61 25.09 -0.84
CA ASP A 17 -5.83 26.29 -1.15
C ASP A 17 -5.78 26.47 -2.67
N LEU A 18 -6.09 27.67 -3.16
CA LEU A 18 -6.02 28.01 -4.58
C LEU A 18 -4.74 28.78 -4.90
N TYR A 19 -4.15 28.48 -6.05
CA TYR A 19 -2.97 29.15 -6.58
C TYR A 19 -3.22 29.55 -8.03
N VAL A 20 -2.67 30.69 -8.44
CA VAL A 20 -2.53 31.07 -9.85
C VAL A 20 -1.09 30.78 -10.25
N CYS A 21 -0.91 30.05 -11.35
CA CYS A 21 0.40 29.66 -11.86
C CYS A 21 0.60 30.20 -13.26
N PHE A 22 1.84 30.54 -13.57
CA PHE A 22 2.23 31.20 -14.81
C PHE A 22 3.19 30.33 -15.63
N ASN A 23 3.38 30.69 -16.90
CA ASN A 23 4.34 30.04 -17.81
C ASN A 23 5.80 30.01 -17.30
N ASP A 24 6.19 30.95 -16.45
CA ASP A 24 7.50 30.98 -15.78
C ASP A 24 7.62 29.97 -14.62
N SER A 25 6.62 29.09 -14.44
CA SER A 25 6.50 28.13 -13.33
C SER A 25 6.36 28.78 -11.94
N GLU A 26 6.17 30.10 -11.87
CA GLU A 26 5.81 30.75 -10.62
C GLU A 26 4.35 30.44 -10.29
N CYS A 27 4.10 30.05 -9.04
CA CYS A 27 2.75 29.85 -8.52
C CYS A 27 2.55 30.75 -7.31
N VAL A 28 1.59 31.66 -7.41
CA VAL A 28 1.25 32.61 -6.36
C VAL A 28 0.04 32.06 -5.59
N PRO A 29 0.11 31.94 -4.25
CA PRO A 29 -1.05 31.58 -3.45
C PRO A 29 -2.10 32.69 -3.53
N MET A 30 -3.35 32.30 -3.69
CA MET A 30 -4.47 33.22 -3.72
C MET A 30 -5.12 33.29 -2.34
N ASN A 31 -5.74 34.43 -2.04
CA ASN A 31 -6.47 34.64 -0.81
C ASN A 31 -7.97 34.53 -1.07
N TRP A 32 -8.65 33.70 -0.27
CA TRP A 32 -10.11 33.61 -0.32
C TRP A 32 -10.75 34.89 0.23
N THR A 33 -11.83 35.33 -0.41
CA THR A 33 -12.64 36.48 0.01
C THR A 33 -14.12 36.12 -0.06
N ASN A 34 -14.96 36.96 0.56
CA ASN A 34 -16.41 36.75 0.58
C ASN A 34 -16.99 36.59 -0.85
N GLY A 35 -17.93 35.66 -0.98
CA GLY A 35 -18.61 35.41 -2.26
C GLY A 35 -17.87 34.45 -3.19
N HIS A 36 -17.05 33.55 -2.64
CA HIS A 36 -16.29 32.53 -3.41
C HIS A 36 -15.33 33.13 -4.43
N MET A 37 -14.80 34.32 -4.10
CA MET A 37 -13.82 35.02 -4.92
C MET A 37 -12.43 34.82 -4.33
N TRP A 38 -11.50 34.38 -5.17
CA TRP A 38 -10.09 34.26 -4.80
C TRP A 38 -9.29 35.36 -5.46
N VAL A 39 -8.41 35.99 -4.68
CA VAL A 39 -7.63 37.15 -5.13
C VAL A 39 -6.13 36.86 -5.04
N GLY A 40 -5.43 37.04 -6.16
CA GLY A 40 -3.99 36.91 -6.30
C GLY A 40 -3.38 38.17 -6.93
N LYS A 41 -2.07 38.36 -6.77
CA LYS A 41 -1.35 39.50 -7.34
C LYS A 41 -0.05 39.06 -7.97
N LYS A 42 0.26 39.55 -9.18
CA LYS A 42 1.56 39.38 -9.85
C LYS A 42 2.10 40.74 -10.20
N THR A 43 3.41 40.94 -9.97
CA THR A 43 4.11 42.15 -10.39
C THR A 43 4.81 41.88 -11.72
N ILE A 44 4.62 42.78 -12.69
CA ILE A 44 5.27 42.71 -14.00
C ILE A 44 6.19 43.91 -14.23
N ASN A 45 7.26 43.66 -15.00
CA ASN A 45 8.28 44.65 -15.34
C ASN A 45 8.20 44.98 -16.83
N GLY A 46 7.30 45.89 -17.17
CA GLY A 46 7.06 46.31 -18.55
C GLY A 46 6.05 45.43 -19.29
N PRO A 47 5.92 45.60 -20.62
CA PRO A 47 5.01 44.80 -21.42
C PRO A 47 5.39 43.32 -21.37
N THR A 48 4.43 42.45 -21.09
CA THR A 48 4.70 41.02 -20.92
C THR A 48 3.49 40.20 -21.38
N HIS A 49 3.77 39.15 -22.16
CA HIS A 49 2.79 38.12 -22.46
C HIS A 49 2.74 37.14 -21.29
N LEU A 50 1.57 36.98 -20.68
CA LEU A 50 1.39 36.03 -19.60
C LEU A 50 0.38 34.97 -20.03
N GLU A 51 0.75 33.73 -19.77
CA GLU A 51 -0.15 32.59 -19.76
C GLU A 51 -0.31 32.12 -18.32
N TRP A 52 -1.55 31.85 -17.90
CA TRP A 52 -1.82 31.37 -16.55
C TRP A 52 -2.89 30.29 -16.51
N TYR A 53 -2.85 29.53 -15.42
CA TYR A 53 -3.84 28.52 -15.04
C TYR A 53 -3.97 28.48 -13.53
N TYR A 54 -5.09 27.95 -13.05
CA TYR A 54 -5.33 27.80 -11.62
C TYR A 54 -5.09 26.37 -11.14
N LEU A 55 -4.60 26.21 -9.90
CA LEU A 55 -4.48 24.91 -9.26
C LEU A 55 -5.02 24.92 -7.84
N VAL A 56 -5.59 23.79 -7.44
CA VAL A 56 -6.14 23.57 -6.10
C VAL A 56 -5.29 22.54 -5.39
N LYS A 57 -4.80 22.89 -4.21
CA LYS A 57 -4.07 21.99 -3.31
C LYS A 57 -4.89 21.68 -2.07
N VAL A 58 -4.73 20.47 -1.56
CA VAL A 58 -5.24 20.04 -0.28
C VAL A 58 -4.10 19.37 0.48
N HIS A 59 -3.74 19.89 1.64
CA HIS A 59 -2.60 19.41 2.44
C HIS A 59 -1.29 19.29 1.62
N ASN A 60 -0.97 20.33 0.83
CA ASN A 60 0.19 20.38 -0.09
C ASN A 60 0.22 19.33 -1.22
N LYS A 61 -0.85 18.55 -1.40
CA LYS A 61 -1.01 17.67 -2.56
C LYS A 61 -1.91 18.36 -3.59
N ILE A 62 -1.51 18.31 -4.86
CA ILE A 62 -2.35 18.82 -5.96
C ILE A 62 -3.60 17.95 -6.02
N GLN A 63 -4.75 18.57 -5.81
CA GLN A 63 -6.04 17.89 -5.89
C GLN A 63 -6.68 18.10 -7.27
N ARG A 64 -6.54 19.31 -7.82
CA ARG A 64 -7.12 19.67 -9.12
C ARG A 64 -6.20 20.66 -9.82
N ILE A 65 -6.04 20.48 -11.12
CA ILE A 65 -5.48 21.47 -12.02
C ILE A 65 -6.64 21.91 -12.90
N GLU A 66 -6.69 23.19 -13.25
CA GLU A 66 -7.68 23.70 -14.18
C GLU A 66 -7.50 23.01 -15.54
N GLU A 67 -8.42 22.10 -15.89
CA GLU A 67 -8.44 21.39 -17.16
C GLU A 67 -9.06 22.31 -18.22
N VAL A 68 -8.29 23.27 -18.72
CA VAL A 68 -8.74 24.15 -19.80
C VAL A 68 -8.31 23.56 -21.14
N HIS A 69 -9.19 23.60 -22.15
CA HIS A 69 -8.86 23.34 -23.56
C HIS A 69 -7.99 24.46 -24.19
N GLY A 70 -6.99 24.96 -23.45
CA GLY A 70 -6.10 26.08 -23.80
C GLY A 70 -5.69 26.90 -22.57
N LEU A 71 -4.44 27.36 -22.45
CA LEU A 71 -4.02 28.25 -21.34
C LEU A 71 -4.72 29.62 -21.45
N ARG A 72 -5.05 30.26 -20.32
CA ARG A 72 -5.53 31.65 -20.34
C ARG A 72 -4.34 32.52 -20.71
N GLU A 73 -4.47 33.34 -21.74
CA GLU A 73 -3.38 34.18 -22.24
C GLU A 73 -3.80 35.64 -22.39
N TYR A 74 -2.88 36.56 -22.08
CA TYR A 74 -3.10 37.99 -22.32
C TYR A 74 -1.78 38.74 -22.46
N ASN A 75 -1.78 39.73 -23.37
CA ASN A 75 -0.68 40.66 -23.56
C ASN A 75 -0.88 41.90 -22.69
N PHE A 76 -0.15 41.98 -21.57
CA PHE A 76 -0.19 43.15 -20.71
C PHE A 76 0.77 44.22 -21.23
N ASN A 77 0.29 45.46 -21.38
CA ASN A 77 1.08 46.59 -21.91
C ASN A 77 2.04 47.22 -20.86
N GLY A 78 2.23 46.57 -19.71
CA GLY A 78 3.03 47.11 -18.61
C GLY A 78 2.28 48.07 -17.67
N ASN A 79 0.96 48.20 -17.85
CA ASN A 79 0.07 48.94 -16.94
C ASN A 79 -0.53 48.02 -15.87
N SER A 80 -1.00 48.61 -14.77
CA SER A 80 -1.74 47.87 -13.76
C SER A 80 -3.11 47.47 -14.30
N ALA A 81 -3.45 46.20 -14.12
CA ALA A 81 -4.67 45.61 -14.67
C ALA A 81 -5.39 44.75 -13.61
N SER A 82 -6.68 44.54 -13.84
CA SER A 82 -7.49 43.61 -13.06
C SER A 82 -8.06 42.54 -13.98
N VAL A 83 -7.70 41.29 -13.72
CA VAL A 83 -8.22 40.09 -14.36
C VAL A 83 -9.38 39.55 -13.52
N ARG A 84 -10.46 39.17 -14.18
CA ARG A 84 -11.61 38.49 -13.59
C ARG A 84 -11.90 37.21 -14.36
N ASP A 85 -11.80 36.08 -13.66
CA ASP A 85 -11.92 34.73 -14.18
C ASP A 85 -13.04 33.94 -13.49
N TRP A 86 -13.50 32.89 -14.14
CA TRP A 86 -14.40 31.89 -13.58
C TRP A 86 -13.85 30.50 -13.84
N TRP A 87 -13.71 29.70 -12.78
CA TRP A 87 -13.17 28.35 -12.86
C TRP A 87 -13.98 27.45 -13.81
N TYR A 88 -15.31 27.52 -13.73
CA TYR A 88 -16.20 26.66 -14.51
C TYR A 88 -16.54 27.20 -15.92
N TYR A 89 -15.99 28.38 -16.27
CA TYR A 89 -16.24 29.09 -17.52
C TYR A 89 -14.95 29.77 -17.98
N PRO A 90 -13.94 29.01 -18.44
CA PRO A 90 -12.65 29.56 -18.78
C PRO A 90 -12.68 30.57 -19.94
N GLU A 91 -13.67 30.48 -20.82
CA GLU A 91 -13.88 31.45 -21.90
C GLU A 91 -14.39 32.83 -21.41
N LEU A 92 -14.74 32.97 -20.12
CA LEU A 92 -15.20 34.23 -19.53
C LEU A 92 -14.06 34.98 -18.81
N THR A 93 -12.90 35.13 -19.45
CA THR A 93 -11.80 35.95 -18.93
C THR A 93 -12.04 37.42 -19.26
N TYR A 94 -12.06 38.29 -18.24
CA TYR A 94 -12.11 39.75 -18.43
C TYR A 94 -10.85 40.40 -17.89
N VAL A 95 -10.19 41.19 -18.74
CA VAL A 95 -9.07 42.04 -18.33
C VAL A 95 -9.51 43.50 -18.44
N THR A 96 -9.27 44.26 -17.37
CA THR A 96 -9.59 45.68 -17.29
C THR A 96 -8.35 46.45 -16.91
N ASP A 97 -7.97 47.42 -17.73
CA ASP A 97 -6.90 48.34 -17.39
C ASP A 97 -7.38 49.30 -16.31
N THR A 98 -6.60 49.42 -15.23
CA THR A 98 -6.97 50.27 -14.08
C THR A 98 -6.67 51.76 -14.32
N SER A 99 -6.17 52.11 -15.51
CA SER A 99 -5.82 53.47 -15.91
C SER A 99 -6.98 54.29 -16.49
N ASP A 100 -8.08 53.65 -16.90
CA ASP A 100 -9.09 54.31 -17.72
C ASP A 100 -10.38 54.57 -16.92
N GLU A 101 -10.60 55.84 -16.55
CA GLU A 101 -11.80 56.34 -15.85
C GLU A 101 -13.09 56.33 -16.69
N GLN A 102 -13.19 55.54 -17.76
CA GLN A 102 -14.39 55.43 -18.62
C GLN A 102 -15.25 54.18 -18.35
N GLY A 103 -15.14 53.61 -17.14
CA GLY A 103 -15.77 52.35 -16.71
C GLY A 103 -17.23 52.40 -16.25
N VAL A 104 -18.02 53.42 -16.62
CA VAL A 104 -19.41 53.56 -16.12
C VAL A 104 -20.45 52.86 -17.02
N ILE A 105 -20.21 52.75 -18.33
CA ILE A 105 -21.21 52.22 -19.27
C ILE A 105 -21.16 50.68 -19.38
N ASN A 106 -20.01 50.05 -19.14
CA ASN A 106 -19.83 48.59 -19.24
C ASN A 106 -20.11 47.81 -17.94
N LYS A 107 -20.48 48.47 -16.83
CA LYS A 107 -20.76 47.82 -15.54
C LYS A 107 -22.03 46.98 -15.56
N GLN A 108 -23.11 47.47 -16.17
CA GLN A 108 -24.43 46.81 -16.09
C GLN A 108 -24.49 45.46 -16.83
N GLY A 109 -23.89 45.38 -18.04
CA GLY A 109 -23.81 44.11 -18.77
C GLY A 109 -22.82 43.10 -18.15
N LEU A 110 -21.77 43.62 -17.49
CA LEU A 110 -20.83 42.80 -16.72
C LEU A 110 -21.52 42.22 -15.47
N ASP A 111 -22.33 43.01 -14.77
CA ASP A 111 -23.05 42.57 -13.57
C ASP A 111 -24.05 41.45 -13.88
N GLU A 112 -24.80 41.53 -14.98
CA GLU A 112 -25.73 40.45 -15.37
C GLU A 112 -24.99 39.16 -15.75
N LYS A 113 -23.92 39.27 -16.55
CA LYS A 113 -23.12 38.11 -16.99
C LYS A 113 -22.35 37.47 -15.84
N THR A 114 -21.84 38.28 -14.91
CA THR A 114 -21.18 37.81 -13.69
C THR A 114 -22.18 37.17 -12.72
N LEU A 115 -23.39 37.71 -12.56
CA LEU A 115 -24.46 37.13 -11.74
C LEU A 115 -24.91 35.78 -12.30
N LYS A 116 -25.05 35.66 -13.63
CA LYS A 116 -25.39 34.39 -14.28
C LYS A 116 -24.27 33.36 -14.09
N ALA A 117 -23.02 33.73 -14.35
CA ALA A 117 -21.87 32.85 -14.15
C ALA A 117 -21.72 32.42 -12.67
N LYS A 118 -22.05 33.29 -11.72
CA LYS A 118 -22.08 32.96 -10.28
C LYS A 118 -23.12 31.90 -9.95
N LYS A 119 -24.37 32.07 -10.42
CA LYS A 119 -25.47 31.11 -10.17
C LYS A 119 -25.16 29.74 -10.78
N GLU A 120 -24.67 29.71 -12.01
CA GLU A 120 -24.37 28.44 -12.67
C GLU A 120 -23.12 27.76 -12.08
N ALA A 121 -22.12 28.52 -11.64
CA ALA A 121 -20.97 27.98 -10.89
C ALA A 121 -21.41 27.35 -9.56
N GLU A 122 -22.37 27.97 -8.86
CA GLU A 122 -22.97 27.42 -7.63
C GLU A 122 -23.71 26.11 -7.89
N GLU A 123 -24.48 26.03 -8.97
CA GLU A 123 -25.15 24.79 -9.36
C GLU A 123 -24.16 23.68 -9.74
N LYS A 124 -23.11 24.00 -10.53
CA LYS A 124 -22.05 23.04 -10.90
C LYS A 124 -21.28 22.55 -9.68
N ALA A 125 -20.90 23.44 -8.77
CA ALA A 125 -20.22 23.05 -7.54
C ALA A 125 -21.09 22.15 -6.67
N LYS A 126 -22.40 22.45 -6.56
CA LYS A 126 -23.34 21.60 -5.81
C LYS A 126 -23.45 20.19 -6.41
N LYS A 127 -23.49 20.07 -7.74
CA LYS A 127 -23.49 18.77 -8.43
C LYS A 127 -22.19 18.00 -8.21
N GLU A 128 -21.02 18.65 -8.36
CA GLU A 128 -19.71 18.03 -8.08
C GLU A 128 -19.61 17.56 -6.61
N ALA A 129 -20.12 18.34 -5.65
CA ALA A 129 -20.17 17.97 -4.23
C ALA A 129 -21.00 16.71 -3.99
N GLU A 130 -22.19 16.65 -4.57
CA GLU A 130 -23.11 15.52 -4.41
C GLU A 130 -22.55 14.24 -5.05
N GLU A 131 -21.95 14.35 -6.23
CA GLU A 131 -21.33 13.21 -6.91
C GLU A 131 -20.13 12.68 -6.10
N LYS A 132 -19.29 13.58 -5.57
CA LYS A 132 -18.14 13.19 -4.75
C LYS A 132 -18.57 12.51 -3.45
N ALA A 133 -19.61 13.03 -2.79
CA ALA A 133 -20.17 12.41 -1.58
C ALA A 133 -20.73 11.00 -1.88
N LYS A 134 -21.39 10.80 -3.03
CA LYS A 134 -21.85 9.47 -3.46
C LYS A 134 -20.69 8.51 -3.72
N LYS A 135 -19.64 8.96 -4.42
CA LYS A 135 -18.44 8.16 -4.70
C LYS A 135 -17.70 7.74 -3.43
N GLU A 136 -17.48 8.65 -2.49
CA GLU A 136 -16.83 8.32 -1.21
C GLU A 136 -17.66 7.34 -0.38
N ALA A 137 -18.99 7.49 -0.37
CA ALA A 137 -19.88 6.55 0.32
C ALA A 137 -19.83 5.15 -0.30
N GLU A 138 -19.84 5.06 -1.63
CA GLU A 138 -19.75 3.78 -2.34
C GLU A 138 -18.38 3.09 -2.14
N GLU A 139 -17.28 3.84 -2.20
CA GLU A 139 -15.94 3.30 -1.98
C GLU A 139 -15.78 2.79 -0.55
N LYS A 140 -16.30 3.53 0.44
CA LYS A 140 -16.27 3.12 1.84
C LYS A 140 -17.08 1.83 2.07
N ALA A 141 -18.27 1.73 1.47
CA ALA A 141 -19.09 0.53 1.53
C ALA A 141 -18.41 -0.69 0.88
N LYS A 142 -17.75 -0.52 -0.27
CA LYS A 142 -16.98 -1.61 -0.92
C LYS A 142 -15.80 -2.07 -0.06
N LYS A 143 -15.04 -1.14 0.53
CA LYS A 143 -13.91 -1.48 1.42
C LYS A 143 -14.36 -2.24 2.67
N GLU A 144 -15.43 -1.80 3.33
CA GLU A 144 -15.97 -2.50 4.50
C GLU A 144 -16.48 -3.91 4.14
N ALA A 145 -17.14 -4.07 2.98
CA ALA A 145 -17.59 -5.38 2.52
C ALA A 145 -16.42 -6.35 2.21
N GLU A 146 -15.37 -5.86 1.55
CA GLU A 146 -14.18 -6.67 1.24
C GLU A 146 -13.41 -7.07 2.51
N GLU A 147 -13.26 -6.15 3.47
CA GLU A 147 -12.58 -6.45 4.74
C GLU A 147 -13.34 -7.48 5.57
N LYS A 148 -14.68 -7.38 5.59
CA LYS A 148 -15.53 -8.34 6.29
C LYS A 148 -15.47 -9.73 5.65
N ALA A 149 -15.47 -9.81 4.31
CA ALA A 149 -15.32 -11.07 3.58
C ALA A 149 -13.95 -11.73 3.82
N LYS A 150 -12.86 -10.96 3.88
CA LYS A 150 -11.52 -11.48 4.20
C LYS A 150 -11.45 -12.03 5.63
N LYS A 151 -12.01 -11.32 6.61
CA LYS A 151 -12.03 -11.79 8.01
C LYS A 151 -12.83 -13.09 8.18
N GLU A 152 -14.00 -13.21 7.56
CA GLU A 152 -14.79 -14.45 7.63
C GLU A 152 -14.08 -15.64 6.96
N ALA A 153 -13.43 -15.42 5.82
CA ALA A 153 -12.66 -16.47 5.14
C ALA A 153 -11.46 -16.94 5.97
N GLU A 154 -10.75 -16.03 6.63
CA GLU A 154 -9.62 -16.36 7.50
C GLU A 154 -10.07 -17.10 8.76
N GLU A 155 -11.19 -16.70 9.36
CA GLU A 155 -11.73 -17.37 10.56
C GLU A 155 -12.23 -18.79 10.25
N LYS A 156 -12.90 -19.00 9.10
CA LYS A 156 -13.28 -20.34 8.64
C LYS A 156 -12.06 -21.23 8.40
N ALA A 157 -11.03 -20.71 7.73
CA ALA A 157 -9.80 -21.47 7.46
C ALA A 157 -9.08 -21.88 8.75
N LYS A 158 -9.04 -21.00 9.77
CA LYS A 158 -8.47 -21.33 11.09
C LYS A 158 -9.27 -22.41 11.82
N LYS A 159 -10.61 -22.32 11.82
CA LYS A 159 -11.47 -23.33 12.47
C LYS A 159 -11.35 -24.70 11.82
N GLU A 160 -11.35 -24.78 10.49
CA GLU A 160 -11.17 -26.06 9.79
C GLU A 160 -9.79 -26.66 10.04
N ALA A 161 -8.72 -25.86 10.03
CA ALA A 161 -7.38 -26.35 10.32
C ALA A 161 -7.25 -26.90 11.75
N GLU A 162 -7.85 -26.22 12.73
CA GLU A 162 -7.82 -26.63 14.13
C GLU A 162 -8.64 -27.90 14.38
N GLU A 163 -9.80 -28.04 13.74
CA GLU A 163 -10.64 -29.24 13.86
C GLU A 163 -9.96 -30.46 13.22
N LYS A 164 -9.32 -30.26 12.06
CA LYS A 164 -8.58 -31.33 11.36
C LYS A 164 -7.38 -31.80 12.16
N ALA A 165 -6.65 -30.87 12.78
CA ALA A 165 -5.52 -31.20 13.66
C ALA A 165 -5.95 -31.99 14.91
N LYS A 166 -7.09 -31.62 15.53
CA LYS A 166 -7.64 -32.39 16.67
C LYS A 166 -8.05 -33.81 16.28
N LYS A 167 -8.73 -33.98 15.14
CA LYS A 167 -9.14 -35.31 14.64
C LYS A 167 -7.94 -36.21 14.32
N GLU A 168 -6.91 -35.69 13.65
CA GLU A 168 -5.70 -36.48 13.35
C GLU A 168 -4.93 -36.87 14.62
N ALA A 169 -4.84 -35.98 15.61
CA ALA A 169 -4.18 -36.28 16.88
C ALA A 169 -4.92 -37.38 17.66
N GLU A 170 -6.25 -37.34 17.69
CA GLU A 170 -7.06 -38.34 18.38
C GLU A 170 -7.01 -39.71 17.68
N GLU A 171 -7.00 -39.74 16.35
CA GLU A 171 -6.91 -40.98 15.57
C GLU A 171 -5.53 -41.64 15.71
N LYS A 172 -4.44 -40.85 15.70
CA LYS A 172 -3.09 -41.35 15.97
C LYS A 172 -2.97 -41.95 17.38
N ALA A 173 -3.53 -41.28 18.39
CA ALA A 173 -3.49 -41.78 19.76
C ALA A 173 -4.23 -43.11 19.92
N LYS A 174 -5.39 -43.30 19.25
CA LYS A 174 -6.11 -44.58 19.26
C LYS A 174 -5.32 -45.69 18.56
N LYS A 175 -4.73 -45.41 17.38
CA LYS A 175 -3.94 -46.39 16.64
C LYS A 175 -2.69 -46.84 17.39
N GLU A 176 -1.95 -45.92 18.02
CA GLU A 176 -0.77 -46.28 18.83
C GLU A 176 -1.13 -47.11 20.07
N ALA A 177 -2.25 -46.80 20.73
CA ALA A 177 -2.72 -47.58 21.88
C ALA A 177 -3.10 -49.01 21.48
N GLU A 178 -3.78 -49.18 20.34
CA GLU A 178 -4.18 -50.50 19.84
C GLU A 178 -2.99 -51.33 19.35
N GLU A 179 -1.99 -50.68 18.71
CA GLU A 179 -0.78 -51.36 18.24
C GLU A 179 0.12 -51.79 19.42
N LYS A 180 0.25 -50.96 20.46
CA LYS A 180 0.96 -51.35 21.70
C LYS A 180 0.29 -52.54 22.38
N ALA A 181 -1.03 -52.55 22.49
CA ALA A 181 -1.76 -53.66 23.10
C ALA A 181 -1.57 -54.98 22.32
N LYS A 182 -1.57 -54.94 20.98
CA LYS A 182 -1.29 -56.13 20.15
C LYS A 182 0.15 -56.62 20.30
N LYS A 183 1.13 -55.71 20.28
CA LYS A 183 2.56 -56.07 20.44
C LYS A 183 2.85 -56.69 21.81
N GLU A 184 2.29 -56.15 22.89
CA GLU A 184 2.47 -56.72 24.24
C GLU A 184 1.84 -58.12 24.38
N ALA A 185 0.67 -58.34 23.77
CA ALA A 185 0.02 -59.65 23.76
C ALA A 185 0.84 -60.68 22.98
N GLU A 186 1.37 -60.30 21.82
CA GLU A 186 2.20 -61.18 20.98
C GLU A 186 3.56 -61.48 21.63
N GLU A 187 4.18 -60.49 22.28
CA GLU A 187 5.45 -60.67 22.99
C GLU A 187 5.30 -61.60 24.21
N LYS A 188 4.20 -61.48 24.97
CA LYS A 188 3.89 -62.42 26.07
C LYS A 188 3.70 -63.85 25.56
N ALA A 189 2.93 -64.04 24.50
CA ALA A 189 2.73 -65.37 23.91
C ALA A 189 4.05 -65.98 23.40
N ARG A 190 4.93 -65.17 22.81
CA ARG A 190 6.25 -65.62 22.34
C ARG A 190 7.21 -65.97 23.48
N LYS A 191 7.19 -65.19 24.58
CA LYS A 191 7.99 -65.48 25.79
C LYS A 191 7.55 -66.78 26.43
N GLU A 192 6.25 -67.00 26.62
CA GLU A 192 5.72 -68.24 27.19
C GLU A 192 6.06 -69.46 26.34
N LYS A 193 5.98 -69.33 25.01
CA LYS A 193 6.36 -70.42 24.09
C LYS A 193 7.87 -70.72 24.17
N SER A 194 8.71 -69.69 24.17
CA SER A 194 10.16 -69.84 24.28
C SER A 194 10.60 -70.41 25.63
N GLU A 195 9.89 -70.08 26.71
CA GLU A 195 10.19 -70.57 28.05
C GLU A 195 9.79 -72.04 28.23
N LYS A 196 8.63 -72.44 27.66
CA LYS A 196 8.24 -73.86 27.56
C LYS A 196 9.26 -74.66 26.74
N GLU A 197 9.68 -74.14 25.60
CA GLU A 197 10.65 -74.79 24.73
C GLU A 197 12.05 -74.88 25.36
N LYS A 198 12.45 -73.87 26.15
CA LYS A 198 13.68 -73.93 26.97
C LYS A 198 13.57 -74.96 28.10
N GLN A 199 12.44 -75.02 28.83
CA GLN A 199 12.24 -76.02 29.87
C GLN A 199 12.24 -77.45 29.31
N GLU A 200 11.64 -77.65 28.14
CA GLU A 200 11.60 -78.95 27.48
C GLU A 200 12.99 -79.36 26.96
N ARG A 201 13.75 -78.42 26.39
CA ARG A 201 15.15 -78.63 25.99
C ARG A 201 16.07 -78.90 27.18
N LEU A 202 15.83 -78.26 28.33
CA LEU A 202 16.61 -78.49 29.55
C LEU A 202 16.38 -79.90 30.14
N LYS A 203 15.19 -80.48 29.90
CA LYS A 203 14.87 -81.86 30.28
C LYS A 203 15.49 -82.91 29.34
N GLN A 204 15.91 -82.52 28.14
CA GLN A 204 16.46 -83.41 27.11
C GLN A 204 17.99 -83.36 27.00
N LEU A 205 18.70 -82.62 27.86
CA LEU A 205 20.16 -82.57 27.82
C LEU A 205 20.78 -83.82 28.48
N PRO A 206 21.50 -84.68 27.76
CA PRO A 206 22.40 -85.66 28.36
C PRO A 206 23.65 -84.97 28.92
N SER A 207 24.11 -85.41 30.08
CA SER A 207 25.35 -84.95 30.71
C SER A 207 26.55 -85.24 29.80
N LEU A 208 27.28 -84.20 29.38
CA LEU A 208 28.49 -84.34 28.56
C LEU A 208 29.62 -83.46 29.11
N ASP A 209 30.42 -84.11 29.93
CA ASP A 209 31.89 -84.10 29.97
C ASP A 209 32.37 -85.09 28.89
N GLU A 210 33.36 -84.90 28.02
CA GLU A 210 34.23 -83.78 27.64
C GLU A 210 34.74 -84.07 26.19
N SER A 211 35.41 -83.07 25.58
CA SER A 211 36.33 -83.25 24.42
C SER A 211 35.62 -83.45 23.07
N VAL A 212 35.79 -82.67 22.02
CA VAL A 212 36.88 -81.82 21.50
C VAL A 212 36.17 -80.84 20.54
N GLY A 213 36.50 -79.55 20.51
CA GLY A 213 37.47 -79.05 19.53
C GLY A 213 36.84 -78.55 18.23
N PHE A 214 37.16 -77.30 17.88
CA PHE A 214 37.40 -76.81 16.52
C PHE A 214 36.28 -76.06 15.73
N TYR A 215 36.38 -74.72 15.81
CA TYR A 215 36.47 -73.73 14.71
C TYR A 215 35.28 -72.85 14.33
N PRO A 216 35.57 -71.57 13.98
CA PRO A 216 34.57 -70.55 13.71
C PRO A 216 34.15 -70.60 12.24
N VAL A 217 32.84 -70.65 11.96
CA VAL A 217 32.32 -70.52 10.59
C VAL A 217 31.49 -69.24 10.50
N GLN A 218 31.91 -68.43 9.54
CA GLN A 218 31.46 -67.08 9.25
C GLN A 218 29.96 -67.05 8.90
N ARG A 219 29.23 -66.11 9.52
CA ARG A 219 27.87 -65.76 9.10
C ARG A 219 27.98 -64.77 7.93
N SER A 220 27.59 -65.24 6.75
CA SER A 220 27.43 -64.44 5.55
C SER A 220 26.52 -63.22 5.83
N LYS A 221 26.97 -62.06 5.38
CA LYS A 221 26.19 -60.83 5.36
C LYS A 221 25.04 -60.99 4.37
N GLY A 222 23.84 -61.22 4.89
CA GLY A 222 22.58 -61.03 4.16
C GLY A 222 22.18 -59.56 4.23
N SER A 223 22.19 -58.91 3.07
CA SER A 223 21.85 -57.51 2.81
C SER A 223 20.44 -57.12 3.32
N PRO A 224 20.25 -55.93 3.92
CA PRO A 224 18.94 -55.31 4.00
C PRO A 224 18.56 -54.77 2.61
N SER A 225 17.37 -55.11 2.15
CA SER A 225 16.81 -54.65 0.88
C SER A 225 16.79 -53.11 0.79
N SER A 226 17.20 -52.62 -0.37
CA SER A 226 17.49 -51.22 -0.70
C SER A 226 16.26 -50.41 -1.15
N SER A 227 15.05 -50.90 -0.90
CA SER A 227 13.82 -50.27 -1.43
C SER A 227 13.20 -49.19 -0.53
N ASP A 228 13.36 -49.24 0.80
CA ASP A 228 12.68 -48.28 1.70
C ASP A 228 13.49 -47.03 2.04
N ARG A 229 14.83 -47.08 1.97
CA ARG A 229 15.68 -45.89 2.22
C ARG A 229 15.68 -44.87 1.08
N SER A 230 15.12 -45.22 -0.08
CA SER A 230 15.14 -44.39 -1.29
C SER A 230 13.96 -43.42 -1.35
N SER A 231 12.81 -43.81 -0.80
CA SER A 231 11.59 -42.99 -0.76
C SER A 231 11.63 -41.95 0.36
N GLU A 232 12.10 -42.31 1.56
CA GLU A 232 12.26 -41.36 2.68
C GLU A 232 13.34 -40.32 2.40
N ARG A 233 14.47 -40.73 1.81
CA ARG A 233 15.57 -39.82 1.49
C ARG A 233 15.23 -38.85 0.34
N SER A 234 14.22 -39.14 -0.47
CA SER A 234 13.74 -38.27 -1.54
C SER A 234 12.63 -37.33 -1.07
N SER A 235 11.76 -37.74 -0.14
CA SER A 235 10.79 -36.85 0.50
C SER A 235 11.45 -35.83 1.43
N GLU A 236 12.39 -36.25 2.28
CA GLU A 236 13.15 -35.36 3.18
C GLU A 236 14.00 -34.35 2.40
N ARG A 237 14.58 -34.77 1.27
CA ARG A 237 15.35 -33.88 0.39
C ARG A 237 14.45 -32.85 -0.29
N ASN A 238 13.22 -33.22 -0.67
CA ASN A 238 12.25 -32.28 -1.25
C ASN A 238 11.73 -31.28 -0.22
N GLU A 239 11.50 -31.70 1.02
CA GLU A 239 11.05 -30.82 2.10
C GLU A 239 12.16 -29.88 2.57
N SER A 240 13.40 -30.38 2.70
CA SER A 240 14.58 -29.55 2.99
C SER A 240 14.83 -28.50 1.89
N ASN A 241 14.62 -28.85 0.62
CA ASN A 241 14.73 -27.91 -0.50
C ASN A 241 13.60 -26.86 -0.50
N ARG A 242 12.38 -27.24 -0.08
CA ARG A 242 11.25 -26.32 0.05
C ARG A 242 11.46 -25.31 1.17
N LEU A 243 11.97 -25.76 2.31
CA LEU A 243 12.31 -24.91 3.46
C LEU A 243 13.44 -23.93 3.13
N LYS A 244 14.49 -24.38 2.44
CA LYS A 244 15.57 -23.50 1.97
C LYS A 244 15.08 -22.42 1.00
N ARG A 245 14.23 -22.78 0.04
CA ARG A 245 13.61 -21.81 -0.88
C ARG A 245 12.70 -20.81 -0.14
N SER A 246 11.92 -21.27 0.84
CA SER A 246 11.06 -20.41 1.64
C SER A 246 11.87 -19.43 2.50
N SER A 247 12.95 -19.90 3.14
CA SER A 247 13.86 -19.05 3.91
C SER A 247 14.53 -17.99 3.03
N GLN A 248 14.98 -18.39 1.84
CA GLN A 248 15.65 -17.48 0.90
C GLN A 248 14.70 -16.40 0.37
N ILE A 249 13.43 -16.75 0.13
CA ILE A 249 12.40 -15.77 -0.25
C ILE A 249 12.11 -14.80 0.90
N GLN A 250 12.03 -15.28 2.15
CA GLN A 250 11.80 -14.42 3.32
C GLN A 250 12.97 -13.46 3.59
N GLU A 251 14.21 -13.91 3.42
CA GLU A 251 15.38 -13.02 3.51
C GLU A 251 15.38 -11.96 2.40
N GLN A 252 14.97 -12.34 1.19
CA GLN A 252 14.90 -11.42 0.07
C GLN A 252 13.81 -10.36 0.29
N ILE A 253 12.64 -10.75 0.83
CA ILE A 253 11.58 -9.82 1.25
C ILE A 253 12.09 -8.87 2.32
N ARG A 254 12.73 -9.38 3.38
CA ARG A 254 13.30 -8.57 4.46
C ARG A 254 14.31 -7.54 3.92
N LYS A 255 15.18 -7.95 3.00
CA LYS A 255 16.15 -7.07 2.37
C LYS A 255 15.48 -5.96 1.55
N TYR A 256 14.41 -6.27 0.81
CA TYR A 256 13.64 -5.27 0.08
C TYR A 256 12.91 -4.28 1.00
N GLU A 257 12.37 -4.75 2.13
CA GLU A 257 11.75 -3.88 3.13
C GLU A 257 12.76 -2.95 3.81
N GLU A 258 13.96 -3.44 4.12
CA GLU A 258 15.04 -2.62 4.68
C GLU A 258 15.54 -1.57 3.67
N LEU A 259 15.68 -1.93 2.39
CA LEU A 259 16.02 -0.97 1.33
C LEU A 259 14.93 0.08 1.14
N ALA A 260 13.66 -0.30 1.22
CA ALA A 260 12.53 0.62 1.14
C ALA A 260 12.52 1.61 2.33
N LYS A 261 12.81 1.12 3.54
CA LYS A 261 12.93 1.97 4.74
C LYS A 261 14.14 2.89 4.68
N SER A 262 15.31 2.39 4.27
CA SER A 262 16.52 3.22 4.08
C SER A 262 16.28 4.32 3.04
N SER A 263 15.66 4.00 1.91
CA SER A 263 15.32 4.99 0.88
C SER A 263 14.36 6.07 1.37
N GLN A 264 13.36 5.71 2.18
CA GLN A 264 12.46 6.67 2.82
C GLN A 264 13.19 7.55 3.85
N GLU A 265 14.11 6.98 4.64
CA GLU A 265 14.91 7.73 5.60
C GLU A 265 15.90 8.68 4.92
N ASP A 266 16.53 8.28 3.82
CA ASP A 266 17.43 9.12 3.03
C ASP A 266 16.68 10.27 2.35
N ALA A 267 15.48 9.99 1.84
CA ALA A 267 14.59 11.04 1.34
C ALA A 267 14.20 12.03 2.45
N GLN A 268 13.89 11.55 3.65
CA GLN A 268 13.59 12.42 4.80
C GLN A 268 14.81 13.21 5.29
N LYS A 269 16.01 12.62 5.29
CA LYS A 269 17.26 13.31 5.64
C LYS A 269 17.62 14.38 4.62
N SER A 270 17.47 14.11 3.32
CA SER A 270 17.63 15.10 2.24
C SER A 270 16.71 16.32 2.44
N ILE A 271 15.45 16.08 2.80
CA ILE A 271 14.48 17.13 3.11
C ILE A 271 14.90 17.94 4.37
N ARG A 272 15.46 17.28 5.39
CA ARG A 272 15.96 17.98 6.59
C ARG A 272 17.25 18.78 6.35
N HIS A 273 18.19 18.26 5.55
CA HIS A 273 19.44 18.97 5.22
C HIS A 273 19.19 20.20 4.32
N THR A 274 18.27 20.11 3.36
CA THR A 274 17.86 21.27 2.54
C THR A 274 17.11 22.32 3.34
N SER A 275 16.33 21.91 4.34
CA SER A 275 15.64 22.81 5.28
C SER A 275 16.60 23.49 6.27
N SER A 276 17.66 22.80 6.71
CA SER A 276 18.69 23.36 7.58
C SER A 276 19.64 24.31 6.83
N SER A 277 20.02 23.99 5.59
CA SER A 277 20.86 24.85 4.74
C SER A 277 20.16 26.19 4.40
N LYS A 278 18.83 26.17 4.18
CA LYS A 278 18.01 27.39 4.04
C LYS A 278 17.87 28.23 5.32
N ARG A 279 18.14 27.65 6.50
CA ARG A 279 18.07 28.36 7.78
C ARG A 279 19.41 29.03 8.15
N VAL A 280 20.54 28.46 7.71
CA VAL A 280 21.88 29.04 7.92
C VAL A 280 22.16 30.21 6.96
N SER A 281 21.69 30.18 5.71
CA SER A 281 21.86 31.31 4.77
C SER A 281 21.04 32.56 5.16
N LYS A 282 20.06 32.43 6.05
CA LYS A 282 19.24 33.54 6.56
C LYS A 282 19.81 34.22 7.81
N THR A 283 20.88 33.67 8.40
CA THR A 283 21.49 34.20 9.64
C THR A 283 22.87 34.82 9.44
N PHE A 284 23.51 34.67 8.27
CA PHE A 284 24.83 35.24 7.97
C PHE A 284 24.81 36.43 6.97
N GLY A 285 23.63 36.94 6.62
CA GLY A 285 23.46 38.10 5.75
C GLY A 285 22.94 39.33 6.50
N LYS A 286 23.69 39.80 7.50
CA LYS A 286 23.56 41.13 8.10
C LYS A 286 24.93 41.60 8.57
#